data_AF-A0A8J7BL98-F1
#
_entry.id   AF-A0A8J7BL98-F1
#
_cell.length_a   1.000
_cell.length_b   1.000
_cell.length_c   1.000
_cell.angle_alpha   90.00
_cell.angle_beta   90.00
_cell.angle_gamma   90.00
#
_symmetry.space_group_name_H-M   'P 1'
#
loop_
_entity.id
_entity.type
_entity.pdbx_description
1 polymer ?
#
loop_
_entity_poly.entity_id
_entity_poly.type
_entity_poly.pdbx_seq_one_letter_code
_entity_poly.pdbx_strand_id
1 'polypeptide(L)'
;MATAYSREINGLVQVVRDRANSLNSMDDLWQLHDFLSARRHELDGKYDDRESALLFVFSSFVKEGWLSLDELEGLDPAKLSQITALTRMF
;
A
#
# COMPACT_ATOMS: atom_id res chain seq x y z
N MET A 1 -15.59 -11.25 10.98
CA MET A 1 -14.67 -10.41 10.18
C MET A 1 -14.46 -10.93 8.75
N ALA A 2 -14.32 -12.25 8.52
CA ALA A 2 -14.13 -12.81 7.17
C ALA A 2 -15.24 -12.46 6.13
N THR A 3 -16.48 -12.23 6.56
CA THR A 3 -17.62 -12.02 5.64
C THR A 3 -17.71 -10.61 5.03
N ALA A 4 -17.23 -9.57 5.70
CA ALA A 4 -17.32 -8.19 5.19
C ALA A 4 -16.20 -7.88 4.19
N TYR A 5 -14.96 -8.27 4.53
CA TYR A 5 -13.80 -8.17 3.65
C TYR A 5 -14.02 -8.94 2.35
N SER A 6 -14.45 -10.20 2.42
CA SER A 6 -14.74 -10.99 1.21
C SER A 6 -15.86 -10.39 0.35
N ARG A 7 -16.89 -9.77 0.95
CA ARG A 7 -17.95 -9.09 0.18
C ARG A 7 -17.43 -7.84 -0.54
N GLU A 8 -16.59 -7.05 0.12
CA GLU A 8 -15.98 -5.86 -0.48
C GLU A 8 -15.01 -6.22 -1.61
N ILE A 9 -14.13 -7.21 -1.40
CA ILE A 9 -13.21 -7.69 -2.44
C ILE A 9 -13.99 -8.28 -3.62
N ASN A 10 -15.01 -9.11 -3.38
CA ASN A 10 -15.83 -9.65 -4.45
C ASN A 10 -16.58 -8.57 -5.23
N GLY A 11 -17.10 -7.55 -4.54
CA GLY A 11 -17.73 -6.39 -5.17
C GLY A 11 -16.75 -5.60 -6.04
N LEU A 12 -15.55 -5.32 -5.52
CA LEU A 12 -14.50 -4.63 -6.27
C LEU A 12 -14.08 -5.42 -7.52
N VAL A 13 -13.91 -6.74 -7.40
CA VAL A 13 -13.56 -7.61 -8.54
C VAL A 13 -14.64 -7.56 -9.63
N GLN A 14 -15.92 -7.52 -9.28
CA GLN A 14 -16.99 -7.39 -10.28
C GLN A 14 -16.96 -6.03 -10.98
N VAL A 15 -16.80 -4.94 -10.24
CA VAL A 15 -16.68 -3.59 -10.81
C VAL A 15 -15.50 -3.49 -11.79
N VAL A 16 -14.36 -4.10 -11.46
CA VAL A 16 -13.19 -4.13 -12.34
C VAL A 16 -13.48 -4.92 -13.62
N ARG A 17 -14.15 -6.08 -13.51
CA ARG A 17 -14.54 -6.87 -14.70
C ARG A 17 -15.47 -6.09 -15.62
N ASP A 18 -16.48 -5.42 -15.07
CA ASP A 18 -17.44 -4.65 -15.85
C ASP A 18 -16.75 -3.50 -16.60
N ARG A 19 -15.87 -2.75 -15.92
CA ARG A 19 -15.09 -1.67 -16.54
C ARG A 19 -14.09 -2.17 -17.58
N ALA A 20 -13.44 -3.31 -17.32
CA ALA A 20 -12.51 -3.92 -18.26
C ALA A 20 -13.22 -4.40 -19.54
N ASN A 21 -14.44 -4.92 -19.40
CA ASN A 21 -15.27 -5.34 -20.54
C ASN A 21 -15.80 -4.16 -21.37
N SER A 22 -15.83 -2.95 -20.81
CA SER A 22 -16.28 -1.74 -21.51
C SER A 22 -15.15 -0.88 -22.09
N LEU A 23 -13.90 -1.33 -22.05
CA LEU A 23 -12.75 -0.58 -22.59
C LEU A 23 -12.83 -0.52 -24.12
N ASN A 24 -12.86 0.68 -24.69
CA ASN A 24 -12.86 0.89 -26.14
C ASN A 24 -11.72 1.79 -26.61
N SER A 25 -10.94 2.34 -25.67
CA SER A 25 -9.86 3.28 -25.95
C SER A 25 -8.71 3.18 -24.94
N MET A 26 -7.60 3.81 -25.28
CA MET A 26 -6.45 3.97 -24.40
C MET A 26 -6.78 4.82 -23.16
N ASP A 27 -7.66 5.81 -23.30
CA ASP A 27 -8.08 6.65 -22.19
C ASP A 27 -8.92 5.88 -21.17
N ASP A 28 -9.75 4.94 -21.63
CA ASP A 28 -10.51 4.05 -20.74
C ASP A 28 -9.55 3.15 -19.93
N LEU A 29 -8.47 2.69 -20.55
CA LEU A 29 -7.45 1.88 -19.89
C LEU A 29 -6.73 2.68 -18.80
N TRP A 30 -6.35 3.93 -19.08
CA TRP A 30 -5.74 4.82 -18.08
C TRP A 30 -6.70 5.13 -16.93
N GLN A 31 -7.98 5.37 -17.22
CA GLN A 31 -9.00 5.57 -16.17
C GLN A 31 -9.17 4.31 -15.29
N LEU A 32 -9.10 3.12 -15.88
CA LEU A 32 -9.13 1.87 -15.11
C LEU A 32 -7.88 1.72 -14.23
N HIS A 33 -6.70 2.06 -14.74
CA HIS A 33 -5.46 2.08 -13.97
C HIS A 33 -5.55 3.02 -12.75
N ASP A 34 -6.02 4.24 -12.97
CA ASP A 34 -6.12 5.25 -11.90
C ASP A 34 -7.15 4.82 -10.83
N PHE A 35 -8.27 4.25 -11.27
CA PHE A 35 -9.24 3.66 -10.36
C PHE A 35 -8.64 2.54 -9.51
N LEU A 36 -7.90 1.61 -10.12
CA LEU A 36 -7.26 0.51 -9.40
C LEU A 36 -6.22 1.03 -8.40
N SER A 37 -5.47 2.06 -8.78
CA SER A 37 -4.46 2.71 -7.92
C SER A 37 -5.12 3.36 -6.70
N ALA A 38 -6.23 4.09 -6.89
CA ALA A 38 -7.00 4.68 -5.80
C ALA A 38 -7.60 3.62 -4.86
N ARG A 39 -8.21 2.56 -5.42
CA ARG A 39 -8.82 1.48 -4.63
C ARG A 39 -7.80 0.67 -3.85
N ARG A 40 -6.59 0.48 -4.40
CA ARG A 40 -5.47 -0.11 -3.66
C ARG A 40 -5.11 0.76 -2.47
N HIS A 41 -4.92 2.06 -2.66
CA HIS A 41 -4.59 2.98 -1.56
C HIS A 41 -5.68 3.01 -0.46
N GLU A 42 -6.96 2.98 -0.83
CA GLU A 42 -8.06 2.90 0.12
C GLU A 42 -8.12 1.57 0.88
N LEU A 43 -7.88 0.44 0.21
CA LEU A 43 -7.86 -0.88 0.85
C LEU A 43 -6.62 -1.06 1.73
N ASP A 44 -5.46 -0.57 1.29
CA ASP A 44 -4.25 -0.49 2.10
C ASP A 44 -4.54 0.39 3.33
N GLY A 45 -5.15 1.57 3.19
CA GLY A 45 -5.53 2.40 4.34
C GLY A 45 -6.59 1.80 5.28
N LYS A 46 -7.51 0.96 4.76
CA LYS A 46 -8.64 0.38 5.50
C LYS A 46 -8.31 -0.96 6.16
N TYR A 47 -7.37 -1.71 5.60
CA TYR A 47 -7.05 -3.08 5.99
C TYR A 47 -5.55 -3.36 6.18
N ASP A 48 -4.66 -2.47 5.78
CA ASP A 48 -3.23 -2.59 6.08
C ASP A 48 -2.91 -2.03 7.47
N ASP A 49 -2.06 -2.81 8.12
CA ASP A 49 -1.49 -2.64 9.43
C ASP A 49 -0.91 -1.24 9.58
N ARG A 50 -1.28 -0.55 10.67
CA ARG A 50 -0.64 0.70 11.11
C ARG A 50 0.88 0.58 11.18
N GLU A 51 1.37 -0.65 11.29
CA GLU A 51 2.77 -1.03 11.29
C GLU A 51 3.47 -0.72 9.96
N SER A 52 2.86 -1.04 8.81
CA SER A 52 3.38 -0.78 7.47
C SER A 52 3.59 0.72 7.22
N ALA A 53 2.62 1.54 7.60
CA ALA A 53 2.72 3.00 7.51
C ALA A 53 3.81 3.57 8.43
N LEU A 54 3.98 3.01 9.65
CA LEU A 54 4.99 3.44 10.60
C LEU A 54 6.41 3.13 10.10
N LEU A 55 6.61 1.99 9.43
CA LEU A 55 7.88 1.61 8.82
C LEU A 55 8.27 2.59 7.70
N PHE A 56 7.30 3.04 6.90
CA PHE A 56 7.51 4.09 5.90
C PHE A 56 7.95 5.41 6.56
N VAL A 57 7.24 5.87 7.59
CA VAL A 57 7.58 7.11 8.31
C VAL A 57 8.99 7.03 8.92
N PHE A 58 9.33 5.92 9.58
CA PHE A 58 10.67 5.72 10.12
C PHE A 58 11.75 5.69 9.03
N SER A 59 11.48 5.04 7.89
CA SER A 59 12.44 5.02 6.78
C SER A 59 12.71 6.41 6.20
N SER A 60 11.70 7.29 6.15
CA SER A 60 11.83 8.69 5.74
C SER A 60 12.64 9.50 6.74
N PHE A 61 12.39 9.36 8.05
CA PHE A 61 13.19 10.05 9.08
C PHE A 61 14.64 9.62 9.10
N VAL A 62 14.93 8.34 8.88
CA VAL A 62 16.30 7.84 8.73
C VAL A 62 16.97 8.44 7.50
N LYS A 63 16.27 8.45 6.36
CA LYS A 63 16.78 9.03 5.12
C LYS A 63 17.09 10.54 5.26
N GLU A 64 16.22 11.27 5.95
CA GLU A 64 16.34 12.71 6.16
C GLU A 64 17.31 13.09 7.29
N GLY A 65 17.86 12.10 8.01
CA GLY A 65 18.81 12.31 9.10
C GLY A 65 18.17 12.78 10.41
N TRP A 66 16.85 12.70 10.53
CA TRP A 66 16.12 13.02 11.77
C TRP A 66 16.13 11.89 12.80
N LEU A 67 16.55 10.69 12.40
CA LEU A 67 16.57 9.47 13.21
C LEU A 67 17.73 8.58 12.77
N SER A 68 18.55 8.07 13.70
CA SER A 68 19.55 7.04 13.39
C SER A 68 18.95 5.65 13.46
N LEU A 69 19.51 4.71 12.68
CA LEU A 69 19.15 3.28 12.79
C LEU A 69 19.49 2.71 14.18
N ASP A 70 20.52 3.24 14.85
CA ASP A 70 20.91 2.80 16.20
C ASP A 70 19.83 3.12 17.24
N GLU A 71 19.05 4.18 17.02
CA GLU A 71 17.91 4.54 17.88
C GLU A 71 16.72 3.58 17.73
N LEU A 72 16.79 2.66 16.75
CA LEU A 72 15.76 1.66 16.45
C LEU A 72 16.18 0.24 16.89
N GLU A 73 17.33 0.04 17.55
CA GLU A 73 17.87 -1.28 17.96
C GLU A 73 16.91 -2.13 18.83
N GLY A 74 15.87 -1.54 19.44
CA GLY A 74 14.84 -2.25 20.20
C GLY A 74 13.70 -2.85 19.36
N LEU A 75 13.68 -2.60 18.05
CA LEU A 75 12.66 -3.13 17.15
C LEU A 75 12.96 -4.57 16.73
N ASP A 76 11.91 -5.28 16.34
CA ASP A 76 12.03 -6.61 15.76
C ASP A 76 12.99 -6.58 14.54
N PRO A 77 13.92 -7.55 14.42
CA PRO A 77 14.90 -7.60 13.32
C PRO A 77 14.28 -7.56 11.91
N ALA A 78 13.08 -8.12 11.73
CA ALA A 78 12.37 -8.09 10.45
C ALA A 78 11.94 -6.66 10.10
N LYS A 79 11.52 -5.87 11.10
CA LYS A 79 11.12 -4.46 10.93
C LYS A 79 12.32 -3.57 10.63
N LEU A 80 13.44 -3.79 11.31
CA LEU A 80 14.71 -3.10 11.01
C LEU A 80 15.18 -3.37 9.58
N SER A 81 15.06 -4.61 9.12
CA SER A 81 15.37 -4.99 7.74
C SER A 81 14.48 -4.27 6.72
N GLN A 82 13.18 -4.18 7.01
CA GLN A 82 12.22 -3.47 6.16
C GLN A 82 12.48 -1.96 6.11
N ILE A 83 12.73 -1.30 7.25
CA ILE A 83 13.09 0.13 7.31
C ILE A 83 14.35 0.37 6.48
N THR A 84 15.39 -0.45 6.68
CA THR A 84 16.67 -0.31 5.95
C THR A 84 16.51 -0.50 4.44
N ALA A 85 15.66 -1.44 4.02
CA ALA A 85 15.35 -1.65 2.60
C ALA A 85 14.60 -0.46 2.01
N LEU A 86 13.60 0.06 2.72
CA LEU A 86 12.79 1.21 2.29
C LEU A 86 13.63 2.50 2.20
N THR A 87 14.53 2.77 3.16
CA THR A 87 15.44 3.92 3.12
C THR A 87 16.28 3.98 1.85
N ARG A 88 16.62 2.82 1.25
CA ARG A 88 17.42 2.72 0.03
C ARG A 88 16.60 2.78 -1.26
N MET A 89 15.27 2.64 -1.16
CA MET A 89 14.37 2.53 -2.31
C MET A 89 13.86 3.90 -2.78
N PHE A 90 13.95 4.91 -1.91
CA PHE A 90 13.63 6.32 -2.22
C PHE A 90 14.91 7.11 -2.43
#